data_AF-A0A1D2M131-F1
#
_entry.id   AF-A0A1D2M131-F1
#
_cell.length_a   1.000
_cell.length_b   1.000
_cell.length_c   1.000
_cell.angle_alpha   90.00
_cell.angle_beta   90.00
_cell.angle_gamma   90.00
#
_symmetry.space_group_name_H-M   'P 1'
#
loop_
_entity.id
_entity.type
_entity.pdbx_description
1 polymer ?
#
loop_
_entity_poly.entity_id
_entity_poly.type
_entity_poly.pdbx_seq_one_letter_code
_entity_poly.pdbx_strand_id
1 'polypeptide(L)'
;MSDVSEEGVKALLDYLYKWDVKVEEMTEQIFLELLHTSHKYNIATLEKLLVNTLLDKADDWFNMNTVLELYFLTVNIETCDLLTDKMLSILKRNPKQLRNAPVYQELIAKHPSEAAELVLKLLELGS
;
A
#
# COMPACT_ATOMS: atom_id res chain seq x y z
N MET A 1 3.80 9.97 16.93
CA MET A 1 5.02 9.31 16.40
C MET A 1 5.13 9.77 14.96
N SER A 2 6.32 10.04 14.44
CA SER A 2 6.47 10.53 13.07
C SER A 2 5.83 9.55 12.09
N ASP A 3 5.03 10.05 11.13
CA ASP A 3 4.39 9.23 10.08
C ASP A 3 5.41 8.51 9.18
N VAL A 4 6.71 8.78 9.37
CA VAL A 4 7.83 8.29 8.56
C VAL A 4 8.96 7.89 9.50
N SER A 5 9.54 6.72 9.25
CA SER A 5 10.75 6.21 9.91
C SER A 5 12.00 7.03 9.55
N GLU A 6 13.09 6.87 10.30
CA GLU A 6 14.38 7.50 9.96
C GLU A 6 14.85 7.03 8.57
N GLU A 7 14.65 5.74 8.26
CA GLU A 7 14.94 5.13 6.98
C GLU A 7 14.07 5.71 5.86
N GLY A 8 12.77 5.90 6.10
CA GLY A 8 11.86 6.54 5.16
C GLY A 8 12.23 8.00 4.89
N VAL A 9 12.61 8.76 5.92
CA VAL A 9 13.10 10.14 5.77
C VAL A 9 14.39 10.17 4.97
N LYS A 10 15.32 9.26 5.25
CA LYS A 10 16.59 9.15 4.51
C LYS A 10 16.34 8.84 3.04
N ALA A 11 15.46 7.89 2.74
CA ALA A 11 15.11 7.56 1.37
C ALA A 11 14.45 8.74 0.63
N LEU A 12 13.58 9.49 1.31
CA LEU A 12 12.99 10.71 0.75
C LEU A 12 14.05 11.77 0.45
N LEU A 13 14.99 12.00 1.36
CA LEU A 13 16.09 12.95 1.18
C LEU A 13 17.03 12.51 0.05
N ASP A 14 17.34 11.23 -0.05
CA ASP A 14 18.13 10.69 -1.15
C ASP A 14 17.44 10.97 -2.50
N TYR A 15 16.12 10.75 -2.60
CA TYR A 15 15.37 11.10 -3.80
C TYR A 15 15.43 12.61 -4.11
N LEU A 16 15.14 13.47 -3.12
CA LEU A 16 15.05 14.92 -3.34
C LEU A 16 16.39 15.57 -3.69
N TYR A 17 17.49 15.12 -3.07
CA TYR A 17 18.80 15.75 -3.24
C TYR A 17 19.69 15.06 -4.27
N LYS A 18 19.48 13.77 -4.54
CA LYS A 18 20.31 12.98 -5.47
C LYS A 18 19.55 12.57 -6.73
N TRP A 19 18.23 12.76 -6.76
CA TRP A 19 17.35 12.17 -7.78
C TRP A 19 17.54 10.65 -7.89
N ASP A 20 17.98 10.02 -6.79
CA ASP A 20 18.28 8.60 -6.73
C ASP A 20 17.58 8.02 -5.51
N VAL A 21 16.81 6.97 -5.72
CA VAL A 21 16.18 6.25 -4.64
C VAL A 21 16.42 4.76 -4.86
N LYS A 22 17.04 4.15 -3.85
CA LYS A 22 17.43 2.74 -3.91
C LYS A 22 16.24 1.82 -3.65
N VAL A 23 15.30 1.80 -4.59
CA VAL A 23 14.05 1.03 -4.52
C VAL A 23 14.27 -0.47 -4.27
N GLU A 24 15.41 -1.01 -4.68
CA GLU A 24 15.76 -2.42 -4.50
C GLU A 24 16.10 -2.77 -3.04
N GLU A 25 16.61 -1.80 -2.28
CA GLU A 25 16.99 -1.96 -0.87
C GLU A 25 15.82 -1.69 0.08
N MET A 26 14.67 -1.23 -0.44
CA MET A 26 13.51 -0.85 0.36
C MET A 26 12.67 -2.04 0.80
N THR A 27 12.22 -1.99 2.05
CA THR A 27 11.20 -2.89 2.59
C THR A 27 9.80 -2.43 2.18
N GLU A 28 8.83 -3.33 2.28
CA GLU A 28 7.40 -3.02 2.12
C GLU A 28 6.96 -1.79 2.92
N GLN A 29 7.43 -1.69 4.17
CA GLN A 29 7.12 -0.59 5.07
C GLN A 29 7.65 0.75 4.55
N ILE A 30 8.89 0.78 4.05
CA ILE A 30 9.48 2.01 3.49
C ILE A 30 8.72 2.44 2.24
N PHE A 31 8.29 1.49 1.39
CA PHE A 31 7.45 1.81 0.23
C PHE A 31 6.13 2.45 0.63
N LEU A 32 5.45 1.90 1.63
CA LEU A 32 4.19 2.44 2.14
C LEU A 32 4.37 3.86 2.70
N GLU A 33 5.39 4.06 3.55
CA GLU A 33 5.70 5.36 4.14
C GLU A 33 6.03 6.41 3.08
N LEU A 34 6.85 6.04 2.09
CA LEU A 34 7.21 6.94 1.00
C LEU A 34 6.03 7.22 0.08
N LEU A 35 5.16 6.23 -0.19
CA LEU A 35 3.98 6.44 -1.02
C LEU A 35 3.04 7.43 -0.33
N HIS A 36 2.71 7.18 0.94
CA HIS A 36 1.89 8.09 1.75
C HIS A 36 2.50 9.50 1.81
N THR A 37 3.82 9.60 2.01
CA THR A 37 4.54 10.86 2.07
C THR A 37 4.54 11.59 0.73
N SER A 38 4.80 10.88 -0.37
CA SER A 38 4.81 11.44 -1.72
C SER A 38 3.45 11.99 -2.10
N HIS A 39 2.37 11.29 -1.73
CA HIS A 39 1.00 11.75 -1.91
C HIS A 39 0.72 13.00 -1.04
N LYS A 40 1.01 12.92 0.27
CA LYS A 40 0.79 14.00 1.24
C LYS A 40 1.49 15.32 0.85
N TYR A 41 2.69 15.24 0.28
CA TYR A 41 3.47 16.41 -0.14
C TYR A 41 3.39 16.70 -1.65
N ASN A 42 2.51 16.03 -2.39
CA ASN A 42 2.29 16.22 -3.83
C ASN A 42 3.57 16.07 -4.68
N ILE A 43 4.39 15.07 -4.36
CA ILE A 43 5.63 14.73 -5.07
C ILE A 43 5.27 13.70 -6.16
N ALA A 44 4.55 14.14 -7.19
CA ALA A 44 3.96 13.26 -8.21
C ALA A 44 4.97 12.34 -8.92
N THR A 45 6.21 12.80 -9.12
CA THR A 45 7.27 12.00 -9.76
C THR A 45 7.72 10.84 -8.88
N LEU A 46 7.75 11.02 -7.55
CA LEU A 46 8.07 9.96 -6.60
C LEU A 46 6.89 9.00 -6.46
N GLU A 47 5.68 9.52 -6.34
CA GLU A 47 4.45 8.70 -6.27
C GLU A 47 4.37 7.75 -7.47
N LYS A 48 4.53 8.28 -8.69
CA LYS A 48 4.52 7.47 -9.91
C LYS A 48 5.63 6.42 -9.96
N LEU A 49 6.84 6.76 -9.49
CA LEU A 49 7.96 5.82 -9.41
C LEU A 49 7.62 4.66 -8.46
N LEU A 50 7.09 4.97 -7.27
CA LEU A 50 6.74 3.99 -6.26
C LEU A 50 5.59 3.09 -6.73
N VAL A 51 4.54 3.65 -7.31
CA VAL A 51 3.40 2.90 -7.87
C VAL A 51 3.86 1.92 -8.94
N ASN A 52 4.65 2.37 -9.91
CA ASN A 52 5.18 1.48 -10.95
C ASN A 52 6.05 0.37 -10.37
N THR A 53 6.91 0.71 -9.40
CA THR A 53 7.78 -0.28 -8.77
C THR A 53 6.98 -1.32 -7.99
N LEU A 54 5.92 -0.92 -7.29
CA LEU A 54 5.03 -1.83 -6.55
C LEU A 54 4.21 -2.70 -7.50
N LEU A 55 3.79 -2.19 -8.66
CA LEU A 55 3.12 -2.99 -9.68
C LEU A 55 4.01 -4.12 -10.22
N ASP A 56 5.30 -3.84 -10.38
CA ASP A 56 6.30 -4.81 -10.85
C ASP A 56 6.71 -5.85 -9.80
N LYS A 57 6.42 -5.62 -8.51
CA LYS A 57 6.68 -6.61 -7.45
C LYS A 57 5.76 -7.82 -7.59
N ALA A 58 6.33 -9.00 -7.35
CA ALA A 58 5.58 -10.25 -7.30
C ALA A 58 4.59 -10.24 -6.13
N ASP A 59 3.45 -10.91 -6.29
CA ASP A 59 2.36 -10.91 -5.31
C ASP A 59 2.77 -11.47 -3.93
N ASP A 60 3.75 -12.37 -3.90
CA ASP A 60 4.32 -12.98 -2.68
C ASP A 60 5.32 -12.09 -1.94
N TRP A 61 5.77 -11.00 -2.57
CA TRP A 61 6.59 -9.98 -1.91
C TRP A 61 5.81 -9.20 -0.84
N PHE A 62 4.47 -9.21 -0.93
CA PHE A 62 3.61 -8.44 -0.04
C PHE A 62 3.07 -9.29 1.12
N ASN A 63 3.23 -8.79 2.34
CA ASN A 63 2.53 -9.31 3.51
C ASN A 63 1.10 -8.72 3.59
N MET A 64 0.19 -9.44 4.25
CA MET A 64 -1.23 -9.06 4.27
C MET A 64 -1.53 -7.75 5.00
N ASN A 65 -0.69 -7.33 5.95
CA ASN A 65 -0.89 -6.04 6.60
C ASN A 65 -0.56 -4.91 5.62
N THR A 66 0.57 -4.99 4.92
CA THR A 66 0.94 -4.02 3.87
C THR A 66 -0.10 -3.97 2.77
N VAL A 67 -0.62 -5.12 2.30
CA VAL A 67 -1.63 -5.13 1.22
C VAL A 67 -2.90 -4.38 1.63
N LEU A 68 -3.35 -4.56 2.87
CA LEU A 68 -4.51 -3.83 3.38
C LEU A 68 -4.24 -2.33 3.49
N GLU A 69 -3.09 -1.97 4.06
CA GLU A 69 -2.71 -0.56 4.23
C GLU A 69 -2.54 0.14 2.87
N LEU A 70 -1.91 -0.52 1.90
CA LEU A 70 -1.81 -0.05 0.51
C LEU A 70 -3.20 0.10 -0.12
N TYR A 71 -4.09 -0.87 0.04
CA TYR A 71 -5.46 -0.76 -0.47
C TYR A 71 -6.18 0.47 0.10
N PHE A 72 -6.15 0.68 1.42
CA PHE A 72 -6.81 1.83 2.04
C PHE A 72 -6.18 3.16 1.64
N LEU A 73 -4.86 3.17 1.40
CA LEU A 73 -4.18 4.34 0.88
C LEU A 73 -4.61 4.66 -0.55
N THR A 74 -4.71 3.65 -1.43
CA THR A 74 -4.88 3.85 -2.87
C THR A 74 -6.33 3.90 -3.33
N VAL A 75 -7.30 3.40 -2.55
CA VAL A 75 -8.71 3.28 -2.97
C VAL A 75 -9.36 4.63 -3.34
N ASN A 76 -8.84 5.74 -2.83
CA ASN A 76 -9.34 7.09 -3.12
C ASN A 76 -8.38 7.91 -4.01
N ILE A 77 -7.38 7.28 -4.61
CA ILE A 77 -6.36 7.94 -5.43
C ILE A 77 -6.45 7.38 -6.86
N GLU A 78 -7.04 8.15 -7.79
CA GLU A 78 -7.26 7.72 -9.19
C GLU A 78 -5.97 7.29 -9.90
N THR A 79 -4.82 7.93 -9.60
CA THR A 79 -3.53 7.56 -10.19
C THR A 79 -3.03 6.18 -9.74
N CYS A 80 -3.65 5.60 -8.71
CA CYS A 80 -3.28 4.32 -8.11
C CYS A 80 -4.29 3.20 -8.42
N ASP A 81 -5.25 3.39 -9.33
CA ASP A 81 -6.29 2.39 -9.64
C ASP A 81 -5.72 1.00 -9.94
N LEU A 82 -4.69 0.91 -10.78
CA LEU A 82 -4.02 -0.36 -11.10
C LEU A 82 -3.39 -1.03 -9.88
N LEU A 83 -2.85 -0.23 -8.95
CA LEU A 83 -2.27 -0.73 -7.71
C LEU A 83 -3.37 -1.21 -6.77
N THR A 84 -4.48 -0.46 -6.67
CA THR A 84 -5.68 -0.85 -5.93
C THR A 84 -6.21 -2.20 -6.43
N ASP A 85 -6.32 -2.39 -7.74
CA ASP A 85 -6.77 -3.64 -8.35
C ASP A 85 -5.82 -4.81 -8.04
N LYS A 86 -4.51 -4.57 -8.08
CA LYS A 86 -3.50 -5.56 -7.69
C LYS A 86 -3.66 -5.96 -6.23
N MET A 87 -3.82 -5.00 -5.31
CA MET A 87 -4.01 -5.27 -3.88
C MET A 87 -5.29 -6.09 -3.65
N LEU A 88 -6.40 -5.71 -4.29
CA LEU A 88 -7.66 -6.44 -4.21
C LEU A 88 -7.53 -7.88 -4.72
N SER A 89 -6.82 -8.10 -5.83
CA SER A 89 -6.53 -9.44 -6.36
C SER A 89 -5.74 -10.29 -5.36
N ILE A 90 -4.72 -9.72 -4.71
CA ILE A 90 -3.93 -10.41 -3.68
C ILE A 90 -4.81 -10.77 -2.48
N LEU A 91 -5.63 -9.83 -1.98
CA LEU A 91 -6.56 -10.07 -0.86
C LEU A 91 -7.54 -11.19 -1.17
N LYS A 92 -8.14 -11.17 -2.36
CA LYS A 92 -9.12 -12.16 -2.81
C LYS A 92 -8.53 -13.58 -2.90
N ARG A 93 -7.27 -13.70 -3.33
CA ARG A 93 -6.57 -15.00 -3.42
C ARG A 93 -6.21 -15.57 -2.04
N ASN A 94 -6.16 -14.73 -1.01
CA ASN A 94 -5.65 -15.09 0.31
C ASN A 94 -6.67 -14.88 1.46
N PRO A 95 -7.91 -15.38 1.37
CA PRO A 95 -8.98 -15.05 2.32
C PRO A 95 -8.68 -15.54 3.75
N LYS A 96 -7.97 -16.67 3.90
CA LYS A 96 -7.54 -17.20 5.20
C LYS A 96 -6.49 -16.31 5.87
N GLN A 97 -5.56 -15.77 5.09
CA GLN A 97 -4.51 -14.91 5.62
C GLN A 97 -5.08 -13.54 5.97
N LEU A 98 -5.95 -12.98 5.12
CA LEU A 98 -6.70 -11.76 5.37
C LEU A 98 -7.48 -11.86 6.69
N ARG A 99 -8.23 -12.95 6.91
CA ARG A 99 -8.98 -13.14 8.16
C ARG A 99 -8.07 -13.08 9.39
N ASN A 100 -6.83 -13.56 9.31
CA ASN A 100 -5.92 -13.60 10.44
C ASN A 100 -5.01 -12.36 10.55
N ALA A 101 -5.07 -11.44 9.58
CA ALA A 101 -4.25 -10.23 9.57
C ALA A 101 -4.65 -9.32 10.74
N PRO A 102 -3.71 -8.88 11.60
CA PRO A 102 -3.99 -7.97 12.71
C PRO A 102 -4.70 -6.68 12.25
N VAL A 103 -4.27 -6.10 11.13
CA VAL A 103 -4.88 -4.88 10.55
C VAL A 103 -6.34 -5.11 10.19
N TYR A 104 -6.69 -6.29 9.66
CA TYR A 104 -8.07 -6.62 9.34
C TYR A 104 -8.94 -6.86 10.59
N GLN A 105 -8.37 -7.49 11.62
CA GLN A 105 -9.05 -7.67 12.91
C GLN A 105 -9.34 -6.32 13.59
N GLU A 106 -8.38 -5.40 13.52
CA GLU A 106 -8.54 -4.04 14.02
C GLU A 106 -9.58 -3.26 13.20
N LEU A 107 -9.58 -3.41 11.87
CA LEU A 107 -10.58 -2.81 10.98
C LEU A 107 -11.99 -3.27 11.35
N ILE A 108 -12.22 -4.57 11.56
CA ILE A 108 -13.53 -5.09 11.98
C ILE A 108 -13.96 -4.47 13.32
N ALA A 109 -13.03 -4.31 14.26
CA ALA A 109 -13.33 -3.80 15.59
C ALA A 109 -13.62 -2.29 15.60
N LYS A 110 -12.88 -1.50 14.81
CA LYS A 110 -12.97 -0.03 14.82
C LYS A 110 -13.87 0.54 13.73
N HIS A 111 -13.87 -0.07 12.54
CA HIS A 111 -14.52 0.42 11.32
C HIS A 111 -15.29 -0.70 10.62
N PRO A 112 -16.35 -1.26 11.24
CA PRO A 112 -17.08 -2.41 10.71
C PRO A 112 -17.74 -2.14 9.35
N SER A 113 -18.12 -0.89 9.06
CA SER A 113 -18.66 -0.48 7.75
C SER A 113 -17.64 -0.62 6.63
N GLU A 114 -16.42 -0.13 6.85
CA GLU A 114 -15.33 -0.21 5.87
C GLU A 114 -14.90 -1.67 5.63
N ALA A 115 -14.88 -2.48 6.69
CA ALA A 115 -14.67 -3.91 6.59
C ALA A 115 -15.75 -4.59 5.73
N ALA A 116 -17.02 -4.23 5.91
CA ALA A 116 -18.12 -4.77 5.10
C ALA A 116 -18.01 -4.37 3.63
N GLU A 117 -17.68 -3.10 3.34
CA GLU A 117 -17.45 -2.63 1.97
C GLU A 117 -16.29 -3.35 1.29
N LEU A 118 -15.18 -3.58 2.00
CA LEU A 118 -14.06 -4.37 1.49
C LEU A 118 -14.51 -5.79 1.13
N VAL A 119 -15.27 -6.46 2.00
CA VAL A 119 -15.78 -7.81 1.73
C VAL A 119 -16.72 -7.82 0.52
N LEU A 120 -17.61 -6.83 0.39
CA LEU A 120 -18.49 -6.71 -0.78
C LEU A 120 -17.69 -6.55 -2.08
N LYS A 121 -16.70 -5.64 -2.10
CA LYS A 121 -15.81 -5.47 -3.26
C LYS A 121 -15.07 -6.78 -3.62
N LEU A 122 -14.58 -7.51 -2.63
CA LEU A 122 -13.90 -8.79 -2.86
C LEU A 122 -14.82 -9.87 -3.45
N LEU A 123 -16.11 -9.83 -3.13
CA LEU A 123 -17.13 -10.73 -3.70
C LEU A 123 -17.48 -10.34 -5.15
N GLU A 124 -17.64 -9.05 -5.42
CA GLU A 124 -18.00 -8.52 -6.76
C GLU A 124 -16.93 -8.77 -7.81
N LEU A 125 -15.65 -8.80 -7.43
CA LEU A 125 -14.54 -9.12 -8.34
C LEU A 125 -14.61 -10.53 -8.95
N GLY A 126 -15.55 -11.38 -8.53
CA GLY A 126 -15.69 -12.78 -8.96
C GLY A 126 -16.98 -13.11 -9.71
N SER A 127 -17.86 -12.14 -9.91
CA SER A 127 -19.05 -12.22 -10.77
C SER A 127 -18.77 -11.70 -12.16
#